data_AF-A0A7V3JKZ3-F1
#
_entry.id   AF-A0A7V3JKZ3-F1
#
_cell.length_a   1.000
_cell.length_b   1.000
_cell.length_c   1.000
_cell.angle_alpha   90.00
_cell.angle_beta   90.00
_cell.angle_gamma   90.00
#
_symmetry.space_group_name_H-M   'P 1'
#
loop_
_entity.id
_entity.type
_entity.pdbx_description
1 polymer ?
#
loop_
_entity_poly.entity_id
_entity_poly.type
_entity_poly.pdbx_seq_one_letter_code
_entity_poly.pdbx_strand_id
1 'polypeptide(L)'
;MRAFDGESLSHDPIHGYIPFTSSAGVKPPEVAEQDLIDHPWVQRLRQIHQLQTAWWVFPSAEHTRFQHVLGAMHLASRAIDHLFPSLQEVCPDVPSRAYVESLLRVAALLHDVGHGPFGHFFDQHYLADYGLTHETVGAHIIRHELGDLIRRIRR
;
A
#
# COMPACT_ATOMS: atom_id res chain seq x y z
N MET A 1 -18.00 -24.21 2.80
CA MET A 1 -17.81 -22.87 3.41
C MET A 1 -16.32 -22.66 3.53
N ARG A 2 -15.70 -21.76 2.75
CA ARG A 2 -14.25 -21.48 2.87
C ARG A 2 -14.02 -20.88 4.26
N ALA A 3 -13.06 -21.40 5.01
CA ALA A 3 -12.72 -20.85 6.31
C ALA A 3 -12.18 -19.43 6.10
N PHE A 4 -12.91 -18.43 6.61
CA PHE A 4 -12.59 -17.01 6.46
C PHE A 4 -11.49 -16.53 7.44
N ASP A 5 -10.91 -17.43 8.25
CA ASP A 5 -10.02 -17.06 9.35
C ASP A 5 -8.70 -16.40 8.90
N GLY A 6 -8.36 -16.41 7.61
CA GLY A 6 -7.12 -15.83 7.08
C GLY A 6 -7.27 -14.55 6.24
N GLU A 7 -8.48 -14.08 6.00
CA GLU A 7 -8.75 -12.99 5.04
C GLU A 7 -9.70 -11.95 5.63
N SER A 8 -9.29 -10.70 5.55
CA SER A 8 -10.10 -9.52 5.85
C SER A 8 -10.50 -8.85 4.55
N LEU A 9 -11.67 -8.22 4.52
CA LEU A 9 -12.21 -7.55 3.34
C LEU A 9 -12.46 -6.07 3.62
N SER A 10 -12.04 -5.20 2.70
CA SER A 10 -12.43 -3.79 2.67
C SER A 10 -13.32 -3.54 1.46
N HIS A 11 -14.49 -2.92 1.67
CA HIS A 11 -15.36 -2.54 0.57
C HIS A 11 -14.87 -1.23 -0.06
N ASP A 12 -14.64 -1.26 -1.36
CA ASP A 12 -14.16 -0.16 -2.19
C ASP A 12 -15.14 0.12 -3.35
N PRO A 13 -15.49 1.40 -3.61
CA PRO A 13 -16.49 1.73 -4.64
C PRO A 13 -16.03 1.48 -6.08
N ILE A 14 -14.72 1.31 -6.34
CA ILE A 14 -14.16 1.09 -7.67
C ILE A 14 -13.94 -0.41 -7.92
N HIS A 15 -13.44 -1.12 -6.92
CA HIS A 15 -12.96 -2.49 -7.03
C HIS A 15 -13.87 -3.53 -6.35
N GLY A 16 -14.94 -3.10 -5.67
CA GLY A 16 -15.76 -4.00 -4.86
C GLY A 16 -15.01 -4.38 -3.58
N TYR A 17 -14.98 -5.67 -3.22
CA TYR A 17 -14.22 -6.08 -2.03
C TYR A 17 -12.74 -6.28 -2.35
N ILE A 18 -11.89 -5.57 -1.61
CA ILE A 18 -10.44 -5.73 -1.62
C ILE A 18 -10.06 -6.71 -0.50
N PRO A 19 -9.56 -7.92 -0.82
CA PRO A 19 -9.05 -8.85 0.16
C PRO A 19 -7.63 -8.50 0.60
N PHE A 20 -7.33 -8.77 1.87
CA PHE A 20 -5.99 -8.71 2.43
C PHE A 20 -5.85 -9.72 3.56
N THR A 21 -4.61 -10.09 3.86
CA THR A 21 -4.30 -11.08 4.91
C THR A 21 -4.74 -10.54 6.26
N SER A 22 -5.58 -11.29 6.97
CA SER A 22 -6.06 -10.93 8.30
C SER A 22 -5.02 -11.21 9.38
N SER A 23 -4.89 -10.32 10.37
CA SER A 23 -4.05 -10.56 11.54
C SER A 23 -4.55 -11.72 12.40
N ALA A 24 -5.85 -12.07 12.33
CA ALA A 24 -6.41 -13.20 13.07
C ALA A 24 -5.90 -14.57 12.57
N GLY A 25 -5.53 -14.64 11.29
CA GLY A 25 -5.03 -15.87 10.66
C GLY A 25 -3.52 -16.08 10.77
N VAL A 26 -2.80 -15.11 11.32
CA VAL A 26 -1.34 -15.09 11.38
C VAL A 26 -0.86 -15.22 12.83
N LYS A 27 0.11 -16.11 13.07
CA LYS A 27 0.67 -16.34 14.41
C LYS A 27 2.02 -15.62 14.57
N PRO A 28 2.28 -15.00 15.74
CA PRO A 28 3.60 -14.43 16.00
C PRO A 28 4.75 -15.45 15.79
N PRO A 29 5.91 -15.02 15.26
CA PRO A 29 6.32 -13.63 15.00
C PRO A 29 5.91 -13.10 13.62
N GLU A 30 5.12 -13.84 12.84
CA GLU A 30 4.69 -13.41 11.51
C GLU A 30 3.76 -12.18 11.59
N VAL A 31 3.70 -11.43 10.49
CA VAL A 31 2.93 -10.20 10.33
C VAL A 31 2.02 -10.34 9.12
N ALA A 32 0.78 -9.92 9.28
CA ALA A 32 -0.21 -9.85 8.23
C ALA A 32 -0.15 -8.51 7.47
N GLU A 33 -0.71 -8.48 6.26
CA GLU A 33 -0.93 -7.22 5.53
C GLU A 33 -1.80 -6.25 6.33
N GLN A 34 -2.78 -6.77 7.07
CA GLN A 34 -3.63 -5.98 7.95
C GLN A 34 -2.82 -5.19 8.99
N ASP A 35 -1.74 -5.75 9.55
CA ASP A 35 -0.91 -5.05 10.53
C ASP A 35 -0.21 -3.83 9.91
N LEU A 36 0.16 -3.88 8.63
CA LEU A 36 0.68 -2.72 7.89
C LEU A 36 -0.43 -1.71 7.61
N ILE A 37 -1.60 -2.17 7.15
CA ILE A 37 -2.75 -1.32 6.85
C ILE A 37 -3.18 -0.54 8.10
N ASP A 38 -3.21 -1.20 9.25
CA ASP A 38 -3.60 -0.63 10.55
C ASP A 38 -2.48 0.16 11.23
N HIS A 39 -1.26 0.18 10.66
CA HIS A 39 -0.15 0.96 11.19
C HIS A 39 -0.42 2.47 11.10
N PRO A 40 -0.07 3.28 12.12
CA PRO A 40 -0.28 4.74 12.11
C PRO A 40 0.24 5.46 10.86
N TRP A 41 1.41 5.06 10.34
CA TRP A 41 1.98 5.62 9.10
C TRP A 41 1.11 5.41 7.86
N VAL A 42 0.30 4.36 7.81
CA VAL A 42 -0.67 4.11 6.72
C VAL A 42 -2.02 4.75 7.06
N GLN A 43 -2.50 4.60 8.29
CA GLN A 43 -3.79 5.15 8.73
C GLN A 43 -3.84 6.68 8.62
N ARG A 44 -2.72 7.39 8.80
CA ARG A 44 -2.67 8.85 8.60
C ARG A 44 -3.07 9.29 7.19
N LEU A 45 -2.94 8.42 6.18
CA LEU A 45 -3.33 8.73 4.80
C LEU A 45 -4.84 8.99 4.67
N ARG A 46 -5.64 8.59 5.67
CA ARG A 46 -7.07 8.93 5.77
C ARG A 46 -7.32 10.43 5.99
N GLN A 47 -6.28 11.20 6.32
CA GLN A 47 -6.36 12.65 6.54
C GLN A 47 -5.76 13.46 5.39
N ILE A 48 -5.30 12.79 4.33
CA ILE A 48 -4.62 13.42 3.19
C ILE A 48 -5.47 13.22 1.95
N HIS A 49 -6.05 14.30 1.42
CA HIS A 49 -6.79 14.28 0.17
C HIS A 49 -5.90 13.89 -1.00
N GLN A 50 -6.40 13.01 -1.87
CA GLN A 50 -5.69 12.56 -3.07
C GLN A 50 -5.42 13.73 -4.02
N LEU A 51 -6.46 14.55 -4.26
CA LEU A 51 -6.45 15.64 -5.24
C LEU A 51 -6.26 17.03 -4.60
N GLN A 52 -5.53 17.11 -3.50
CA GLN A 52 -5.13 18.38 -2.88
C GLN A 52 -6.33 19.28 -2.55
N THR A 53 -6.48 20.41 -3.26
CA THR A 53 -7.56 21.40 -3.08
C THR A 53 -8.69 21.23 -4.10
N ALA A 54 -8.66 20.19 -4.94
CA ALA A 54 -9.67 19.97 -5.98
C ALA A 54 -11.09 19.86 -5.40
N TRP A 55 -11.23 19.40 -4.16
CA TRP A 55 -12.51 19.30 -3.46
C TRP A 55 -13.20 20.66 -3.24
N TRP A 56 -12.47 21.79 -3.30
CA TRP A 56 -13.08 23.13 -3.29
C TRP A 56 -13.78 23.49 -4.61
N VAL A 57 -13.42 22.83 -5.71
CA VAL A 57 -14.03 23.04 -7.04
C VAL A 57 -14.97 21.90 -7.40
N PHE A 58 -14.61 20.68 -7.03
CA PHE A 58 -15.35 19.43 -7.26
C PHE A 58 -15.68 18.81 -5.90
N PRO A 59 -16.84 19.11 -5.28
CA PRO A 59 -17.15 18.67 -3.92
C PRO A 59 -17.14 17.15 -3.71
N SER A 60 -17.18 16.34 -4.76
CA SER A 60 -17.04 14.88 -4.66
C SER A 60 -15.59 14.38 -4.64
N ALA A 61 -14.60 15.25 -4.89
CA ALA A 61 -13.17 14.92 -4.90
C ALA A 61 -12.55 14.85 -3.49
N GLU A 62 -13.32 14.36 -2.51
CA GLU A 62 -12.92 14.24 -1.10
C GLU A 62 -12.15 12.94 -0.79
N HIS A 63 -11.94 12.09 -1.80
CA HIS A 63 -11.22 10.85 -1.62
C HIS A 63 -9.77 11.11 -1.16
N THR A 64 -9.38 10.37 -0.13
CA THR A 64 -8.09 10.40 0.53
C THR A 64 -7.12 9.38 -0.06
N ARG A 65 -5.82 9.58 0.20
CA ARG A 65 -4.75 8.68 -0.23
C ARG A 65 -4.91 7.26 0.30
N PHE A 66 -5.57 7.09 1.45
CA PHE A 66 -5.77 5.76 2.03
C PHE A 66 -6.53 4.80 1.09
N GLN A 67 -7.63 5.26 0.49
CA GLN A 67 -8.38 4.38 -0.43
C GLN A 67 -7.63 4.16 -1.74
N HIS A 68 -6.88 5.16 -2.21
CA HIS A 68 -6.01 5.04 -3.38
C HIS A 68 -4.95 3.95 -3.19
N VAL A 69 -4.24 3.94 -2.05
CA VAL A 69 -3.20 2.93 -1.81
C VAL A 69 -3.77 1.52 -1.59
N LEU A 70 -4.96 1.38 -1.01
CA LEU A 70 -5.65 0.09 -0.94
C LEU A 70 -6.05 -0.42 -2.33
N GLY A 71 -6.56 0.45 -3.19
CA GLY A 71 -6.85 0.13 -4.59
C GLY A 71 -5.59 -0.27 -5.36
N ALA A 72 -4.48 0.46 -5.18
CA ALA A 72 -3.18 0.12 -5.77
C ALA A 72 -2.68 -1.26 -5.33
N MET A 73 -2.77 -1.56 -4.02
CA MET A 73 -2.46 -2.90 -3.48
C MET A 73 -3.32 -3.99 -4.12
N HIS A 74 -4.62 -3.75 -4.30
CA HIS A 74 -5.51 -4.70 -4.98
C HIS A 74 -5.10 -4.94 -6.44
N LEU A 75 -4.82 -3.86 -7.18
CA LEU A 75 -4.37 -3.95 -8.57
C LEU A 75 -3.03 -4.67 -8.70
N ALA A 76 -2.14 -4.60 -7.69
CA ALA A 76 -0.89 -5.34 -7.68
C ALA A 76 -1.11 -6.87 -7.70
N SER A 77 -2.10 -7.40 -6.97
CA SER A 77 -2.48 -8.83 -7.09
C SER A 77 -2.95 -9.16 -8.49
N ARG A 78 -3.81 -8.33 -9.08
CA ARG A 78 -4.33 -8.57 -10.42
C ARG A 78 -3.23 -8.51 -11.48
N ALA A 79 -2.26 -7.61 -11.30
CA ALA A 79 -1.10 -7.53 -12.18
C ALA A 79 -0.27 -8.81 -12.11
N ILE A 80 0.04 -9.32 -10.92
CA ILE A 80 0.88 -10.51 -10.79
C ILE A 80 0.20 -11.79 -11.28
N ASP A 81 -1.14 -11.87 -11.22
CA ASP A 81 -1.92 -12.96 -11.81
C ASP A 81 -1.65 -13.13 -13.30
N HIS A 82 -1.46 -12.01 -14.01
CA HIS A 82 -1.22 -12.01 -15.45
C HIS A 82 0.27 -12.02 -15.81
N LEU A 83 1.12 -11.40 -14.99
CA LEU A 83 2.53 -11.19 -15.31
C LEU A 83 3.45 -12.31 -14.80
N PHE A 84 3.06 -13.06 -13.77
CA PHE A 84 3.96 -14.07 -13.20
C PHE A 84 4.40 -15.16 -14.19
N PRO A 85 3.53 -15.72 -15.05
CA PRO A 85 3.96 -16.74 -16.03
C PRO A 85 5.07 -16.24 -16.97
N SER A 86 4.93 -15.03 -17.53
CA SER A 86 5.96 -14.46 -18.41
C SER A 86 7.19 -14.00 -17.63
N LEU A 87 7.04 -13.60 -16.36
CA LEU A 87 8.17 -13.31 -15.48
C LEU A 87 9.04 -14.55 -15.26
N GLN A 88 8.43 -15.74 -15.08
CA GLN A 88 9.15 -17.00 -14.95
C GLN A 88 9.94 -17.36 -16.22
N GLU A 89 9.43 -17.01 -17.40
CA GLU A 89 10.11 -17.27 -18.67
C GLU A 89 11.38 -16.42 -18.84
N VAL A 90 11.34 -15.15 -18.40
CA VAL A 90 12.46 -14.20 -18.56
C VAL A 90 13.40 -14.13 -17.36
N CYS A 91 12.96 -14.61 -16.18
CA CYS A 91 13.74 -14.62 -14.94
C CYS A 91 13.71 -16.03 -14.33
N PRO A 92 14.68 -16.90 -14.68
CA PRO A 92 14.73 -18.29 -14.21
C PRO A 92 14.81 -18.43 -12.68
N ASP A 93 15.41 -17.43 -12.01
CA ASP A 93 15.61 -17.40 -10.56
C ASP A 93 14.52 -16.57 -9.84
N VAL A 94 13.37 -16.33 -10.49
CA VAL A 94 12.27 -15.58 -9.86
C VAL A 94 11.82 -16.28 -8.57
N PRO A 95 11.60 -15.54 -7.47
CA PRO A 95 11.05 -16.11 -6.24
C PRO A 95 9.66 -16.73 -6.42
N SER A 96 9.14 -17.36 -5.37
CA SER A 96 7.79 -17.93 -5.38
C SER A 96 6.75 -16.88 -5.79
N ARG A 97 5.66 -17.31 -6.45
CA ARG A 97 4.55 -16.41 -6.81
C ARG A 97 4.02 -15.66 -5.59
N ALA A 98 3.91 -16.35 -4.45
CA ALA A 98 3.43 -15.78 -3.20
C ALA A 98 4.36 -14.68 -2.66
N TYR A 99 5.67 -14.86 -2.76
CA TYR A 99 6.66 -13.85 -2.40
C TYR A 99 6.56 -12.61 -3.30
N VAL A 100 6.53 -12.82 -4.63
CA VAL A 100 6.45 -11.71 -5.59
C VAL A 100 5.13 -10.94 -5.46
N GLU A 101 4.01 -11.65 -5.28
CA GLU A 101 2.72 -11.05 -5.00
C GLU A 101 2.77 -10.20 -3.72
N SER A 102 3.27 -10.75 -2.61
CA SER A 102 3.37 -10.03 -1.35
C SER A 102 4.25 -8.80 -1.46
N LEU A 103 5.40 -8.90 -2.13
CA LEU A 103 6.30 -7.78 -2.39
C LEU A 103 5.60 -6.67 -3.19
N LEU A 104 4.93 -7.01 -4.29
CA LEU A 104 4.23 -6.04 -5.13
C LEU A 104 3.07 -5.37 -4.40
N ARG A 105 2.29 -6.14 -3.64
CA ARG A 105 1.18 -5.61 -2.84
C ARG A 105 1.67 -4.64 -1.76
N VAL A 106 2.71 -5.00 -1.01
CA VAL A 106 3.31 -4.13 0.02
C VAL A 106 3.93 -2.88 -0.63
N ALA A 107 4.63 -3.01 -1.75
CA ALA A 107 5.17 -1.87 -2.48
C ALA A 107 4.05 -0.92 -2.95
N ALA A 108 2.97 -1.46 -3.51
CA ALA A 108 1.83 -0.67 -3.96
C ALA A 108 1.05 -0.03 -2.81
N LEU A 109 0.90 -0.72 -1.67
CA LEU A 109 0.28 -0.17 -0.47
C LEU A 109 1.08 1.02 0.09
N LEU A 110 2.41 0.98 -0.01
CA LEU A 110 3.30 1.95 0.64
C LEU A 110 3.85 3.02 -0.30
N HIS A 111 3.59 2.96 -1.61
CA HIS A 111 4.20 3.87 -2.60
C HIS A 111 3.98 5.36 -2.27
N ASP A 112 2.79 5.68 -1.74
CA ASP A 112 2.38 7.05 -1.40
C ASP A 112 2.47 7.35 0.11
N VAL A 113 3.06 6.46 0.92
CA VAL A 113 3.10 6.62 2.39
C VAL A 113 3.83 7.88 2.84
N GLY A 114 4.73 8.40 2.00
CA GLY A 114 5.53 9.60 2.28
C GLY A 114 4.84 10.93 2.01
N HIS A 115 3.63 10.94 1.43
CA HIS A 115 2.93 12.20 1.14
C HIS A 115 2.57 12.98 2.41
N GLY A 116 2.82 14.29 2.34
CA GLY A 116 2.39 15.26 3.34
C GLY A 116 1.03 15.90 3.02
N PRO A 117 0.61 16.91 3.81
CA PRO A 117 -0.60 17.68 3.53
C PRO A 117 -0.52 18.30 2.13
N PHE A 118 -1.64 18.45 1.42
CA PHE A 118 -1.67 18.98 0.04
C PHE A 118 -0.81 18.23 -0.99
N GLY A 119 -0.32 17.01 -0.72
CA GLY A 119 0.34 16.16 -1.73
C GLY A 119 1.53 16.84 -2.42
N HIS A 120 1.57 16.80 -3.75
CA HIS A 120 2.67 17.37 -4.54
C HIS A 120 2.91 18.88 -4.35
N PHE A 121 1.92 19.63 -3.87
CA PHE A 121 2.08 21.05 -3.58
C PHE A 121 3.04 21.25 -2.40
N PHE A 122 2.96 20.37 -1.40
CA PHE A 122 3.88 20.39 -0.26
C PHE A 122 5.28 19.95 -0.65
N ASP A 123 5.40 19.00 -1.58
CA ASP A 123 6.69 18.64 -2.17
C ASP A 123 7.35 19.86 -2.82
N GLN A 124 6.62 20.52 -3.72
CA GLN A 124 7.17 21.61 -4.56
C GLN A 124 7.44 22.90 -3.79
N HIS A 125 6.66 23.21 -2.74
CA HIS A 125 6.72 24.51 -2.07
C HIS A 125 7.22 24.47 -0.64
N TYR A 126 7.47 23.29 -0.08
CA TYR A 126 8.01 23.16 1.28
C TYR A 126 9.16 22.15 1.33
N LEU A 127 8.96 20.92 0.88
CA LEU A 127 10.02 19.89 0.94
C LEU A 127 11.19 20.20 0.01
N ALA A 128 10.95 20.89 -1.11
CA ALA A 128 11.98 21.33 -2.04
C ALA A 128 13.08 22.17 -1.36
N ASP A 129 12.73 22.99 -0.37
CA ASP A 129 13.70 23.81 0.39
C ASP A 129 14.69 22.96 1.21
N TYR A 130 14.34 21.69 1.45
CA TYR A 130 15.16 20.70 2.15
C TYR A 130 15.75 19.65 1.21
N GLY A 131 15.53 19.76 -0.11
CA GLY A 131 15.93 18.74 -1.08
C GLY A 131 15.20 17.41 -0.90
N LEU A 132 13.98 17.43 -0.37
CA LEU A 132 13.17 16.25 -0.10
C LEU A 132 11.97 16.15 -1.06
N THR A 133 11.47 14.93 -1.25
CA THR A 133 10.22 14.61 -1.94
C THR A 133 9.42 13.60 -1.13
N HIS A 134 8.12 13.44 -1.41
CA HIS A 134 7.31 12.37 -0.81
C HIS A 134 7.92 10.98 -1.03
N GLU A 135 8.62 10.74 -2.15
CA GLU A 135 9.30 9.46 -2.42
C GLU A 135 10.46 9.23 -1.45
N THR A 136 11.30 10.25 -1.22
CA THR A 136 12.43 10.15 -0.28
C THR A 136 11.95 9.98 1.17
N VAL A 137 10.89 10.70 1.55
CA VAL A 137 10.23 10.57 2.86
C VAL A 137 9.58 9.19 2.98
N GLY A 138 8.91 8.71 1.93
CA GLY A 138 8.31 7.38 1.87
C GLY A 138 9.35 6.29 2.04
N ALA A 139 10.48 6.37 1.35
CA ALA A 139 11.60 5.45 1.49
C ALA A 139 12.18 5.46 2.92
N HIS A 140 12.23 6.63 3.58
CA HIS A 140 12.65 6.73 4.97
C HIS A 140 11.68 6.01 5.90
N ILE A 141 10.37 6.28 5.79
CA ILE A 141 9.32 5.61 6.58
C ILE A 141 9.37 4.09 6.38
N ILE A 142 9.46 3.63 5.12
CA ILE A 142 9.50 2.19 4.81
C ILE A 142 10.69 1.51 5.47
N ARG A 143 11.87 2.13 5.46
CA ARG A 143 13.11 1.52 5.98
C ARG A 143 13.20 1.59 7.51
N HIS A 144 12.80 2.70 8.11
CA HIS A 144 13.06 3.01 9.52
C HIS A 144 11.86 2.78 10.43
N GLU A 145 10.65 2.93 9.92
CA GLU A 145 9.43 2.84 10.74
C GLU A 145 8.69 1.52 10.49
N LEU A 146 8.63 1.09 9.23
CA LEU A 146 7.91 -0.12 8.82
C LEU A 146 8.83 -1.32 8.57
N GLY A 147 10.14 -1.12 8.54
CA GLY A 147 11.12 -2.11 8.07
C GLY A 147 11.07 -3.42 8.86
N ASP A 148 10.97 -3.35 10.19
CA ASP A 148 10.89 -4.54 11.05
C ASP A 148 9.57 -5.29 10.87
N LEU A 149 8.48 -4.56 10.64
CA LEU A 149 7.17 -5.13 10.38
C LEU A 149 7.15 -5.85 9.02
N ILE A 150 7.68 -5.21 7.97
CA ILE A 150 7.78 -5.76 6.62
C ILE A 150 8.63 -7.03 6.59
N ARG A 151 9.78 -7.07 7.29
CA ARG A 151 10.65 -8.25 7.36
C ARG A 151 9.99 -9.49 7.97
N ARG A 152 8.90 -9.30 8.72
CA ARG A 152 8.16 -10.36 9.40
C ARG A 152 6.98 -10.90 8.56
N ILE A 153 6.70 -10.32 7.40
CA ILE A 153 5.74 -10.87 6.44
C ILE A 153 6.37 -12.09 5.78
N ARG A 154 5.72 -13.27 5.90
CA ARG A 154 6.24 -14.54 5.37
C ARG A 154 5.24 -15.13 4.38
N ARG A 155 5.48 -14.97 3.09
CA ARG A 155 4.75 -15.64 2.00
C ARG A 155 5.69 -16.09 0.90
#